data_AF-A0A7C4SDF7-F1
#
_entry.id   AF-A0A7C4SDF7-F1
#
_cell.length_a   1.000
_cell.length_b   1.000
_cell.length_c   1.000
_cell.angle_alpha   90.00
_cell.angle_beta   90.00
_cell.angle_gamma   90.00
#
_symmetry.space_group_name_H-M   'P 1'
#
loop_
_entity.id
_entity.type
_entity.pdbx_description
1 polymer ?
#
loop_
_entity_poly.entity_id
_entity_poly.type
_entity_poly.pdbx_seq_one_letter_code
_entity_poly.pdbx_strand_id
1 'polypeptide(L)'
;MARELGVKLHPPAGIAVVAVDQPSSLELGHELAAALNLPLLEGLESVGSAYESVILVETLASGLQVVRFVSSEGAPRGPRLLVERCFSVVDSVVRGTDNSENSVALGG
;
A
#
# COMPACT_ATOMS: atom_id res chain seq x y z
N MET A 1 10.49 9.63 25.06
CA MET A 1 10.99 11.02 25.16
C MET A 1 10.14 12.07 24.44
N ALA A 2 9.98 12.08 23.10
CA ALA A 2 9.23 13.16 22.42
C ALA A 2 7.71 13.20 22.73
N ARG A 3 7.05 12.03 22.84
CA ARG A 3 5.60 11.95 23.17
C ARG A 3 5.30 12.33 24.62
N GLU A 4 6.24 12.15 25.54
CA GLU A 4 6.09 12.45 26.98
C GLU A 4 6.18 13.96 27.27
N LEU A 5 6.66 14.75 26.30
CA LEU A 5 6.79 16.21 26.39
C LEU A 5 5.60 16.97 25.75
N GLY A 6 4.53 16.27 25.37
CA GLY A 6 3.36 16.90 24.74
C GLY A 6 3.63 17.45 23.33
N VAL A 7 4.77 17.10 22.72
CA VAL A 7 5.09 17.49 21.34
C VAL A 7 4.15 16.75 20.40
N LYS A 8 3.16 17.46 19.86
CA LYS A 8 2.38 16.98 18.71
C LYS A 8 3.30 16.98 17.50
N LEU A 9 3.75 15.79 17.11
CA LEU A 9 4.44 15.59 15.83
C LEU A 9 3.45 15.92 14.72
N HIS A 10 3.69 17.05 14.06
CA HIS A 10 2.96 17.39 12.85
C HIS A 10 3.73 16.80 11.66
N PRO A 11 3.05 16.13 10.72
CA PRO A 11 3.71 15.68 9.51
C PRO A 11 4.29 16.90 8.76
N PRO A 12 5.47 16.76 8.12
CA PRO A 12 6.02 17.78 7.24
C PRO A 12 4.99 18.29 6.23
N ALA A 13 4.96 19.60 6.03
CA ALA A 13 4.06 20.23 5.07
C ALA A 13 4.27 19.63 3.66
N GLY A 14 3.16 19.23 3.01
CA GLY A 14 3.19 18.67 1.66
C GLY A 14 3.43 17.16 1.57
N ILE A 15 3.55 16.43 2.68
CA ILE A 15 3.55 14.96 2.65
C ILE A 15 2.17 14.44 2.24
N ALA A 16 2.16 13.48 1.32
CA ALA A 16 0.96 12.72 0.97
C ALA A 16 0.74 11.57 1.95
N VAL A 17 -0.51 11.13 2.11
CA VAL A 17 -0.87 9.95 2.91
C VAL A 17 -1.62 8.96 2.03
N VAL A 18 -1.50 7.67 2.32
CA VAL A 18 -2.36 6.64 1.69
C VAL A 18 -3.61 6.47 2.54
N ALA A 19 -4.78 6.57 1.91
CA ALA A 19 -6.06 6.31 2.56
C ALA A 19 -6.76 5.14 1.89
N VAL A 20 -7.38 4.25 2.67
CA VAL A 20 -8.18 3.12 2.17
C VAL A 20 -9.63 3.26 2.63
N ASP A 21 -10.58 3.19 1.69
CA ASP A 21 -12.00 3.38 2.01
C ASP A 21 -12.73 2.05 2.27
N GLN A 22 -12.23 0.93 1.73
CA GLN A 22 -12.84 -0.39 1.93
C GLN A 22 -11.82 -1.45 2.37
N PRO A 23 -12.26 -2.51 3.11
CA PRO A 23 -11.39 -3.62 3.49
C PRO A 23 -10.74 -4.33 2.29
N SER A 24 -11.43 -4.38 1.14
CA SER A 24 -10.92 -5.00 -0.09
C SER A 24 -9.76 -4.24 -0.76
N SER A 25 -9.52 -2.98 -0.37
CA SER A 25 -8.39 -2.17 -0.84
C SER A 25 -7.19 -2.19 0.12
N LEU A 26 -7.30 -2.85 1.28
CA LEU A 26 -6.33 -2.76 2.37
C LEU A 26 -4.96 -3.34 2.00
N GLU A 27 -4.92 -4.47 1.29
CA GLU A 27 -3.68 -5.09 0.82
C GLU A 27 -2.88 -4.13 -0.08
N LEU A 28 -3.51 -3.63 -1.16
CA LEU A 28 -2.89 -2.65 -2.04
C LEU A 28 -2.50 -1.35 -1.29
N GLY A 29 -3.33 -0.90 -0.37
CA GLY A 29 -3.03 0.25 0.48
C GLY A 29 -1.75 0.07 1.29
N HIS A 30 -1.57 -1.10 1.93
CA HIS A 30 -0.35 -1.43 2.65
C HIS A 30 0.88 -1.48 1.75
N GLU A 31 0.79 -2.17 0.62
CA GLU A 31 1.92 -2.26 -0.32
C GLU A 31 2.33 -0.88 -0.84
N LEU A 32 1.35 -0.05 -1.21
CA LEU A 32 1.61 1.30 -1.72
C LEU A 32 2.21 2.21 -0.65
N ALA A 33 1.67 2.16 0.57
CA ALA A 33 2.19 2.92 1.71
C ALA A 33 3.63 2.51 2.03
N ALA A 34 3.92 1.20 2.03
CA ALA A 34 5.26 0.68 2.25
C ALA A 34 6.24 1.09 1.13
N ALA A 35 5.84 0.94 -0.14
CA ALA A 35 6.67 1.27 -1.29
C ALA A 35 7.03 2.76 -1.37
N LEU A 36 6.13 3.64 -0.94
CA LEU A 36 6.32 5.09 -0.95
C LEU A 36 6.81 5.65 0.39
N ASN A 37 6.98 4.80 1.41
CA ASN A 37 7.31 5.21 2.78
C ASN A 37 6.34 6.28 3.32
N LEU A 38 5.04 6.06 3.12
CA LEU A 38 3.96 6.95 3.54
C LEU A 38 3.14 6.32 4.67
N PRO A 39 2.50 7.13 5.53
CA PRO A 39 1.51 6.61 6.45
C PRO A 39 0.31 6.03 5.70
N LEU A 40 -0.34 5.04 6.32
CA LEU A 40 -1.62 4.48 5.90
C LEU A 40 -2.70 4.89 6.90
N LEU A 41 -3.84 5.35 6.40
CA LEU A 41 -5.02 5.67 7.19
C LEU A 41 -6.24 4.91 6.64
N GLU A 42 -7.14 4.54 7.55
CA GLU A 42 -8.44 3.98 7.18
C GLU A 42 -9.45 5.13 7.08
N GLY A 43 -10.06 5.27 5.91
CA GLY A 43 -11.02 6.31 5.60
C GLY A 43 -10.38 7.66 5.27
N LEU A 44 -11.02 8.40 4.36
CA LEU A 44 -10.62 9.76 4.01
C LEU A 44 -10.88 10.74 5.17
N GLU A 45 -11.88 10.46 6.00
CA GLU A 45 -12.24 11.23 7.19
C GLU A 45 -11.10 11.28 8.23
N SER A 46 -10.21 10.28 8.24
CA SER A 46 -9.07 10.19 9.15
C SER A 46 -7.89 11.07 8.75
N VAL A 47 -7.87 11.58 7.52
CA VAL A 47 -6.79 12.43 6.99
C VAL A 47 -6.77 13.79 7.72
N GLY A 48 -7.95 14.35 7.97
CA GLY A 48 -8.11 15.69 8.56
C GLY A 48 -7.38 16.79 7.76
N SER A 49 -7.18 17.95 8.38
CA SER A 49 -6.48 19.09 7.75
C SER A 49 -4.95 18.98 7.78
N ALA A 50 -4.41 17.90 8.35
CA ALA A 50 -2.96 17.70 8.49
C ALA A 50 -2.28 17.31 7.18
N TYR A 51 -3.03 16.75 6.22
CA TYR A 51 -2.50 16.34 4.91
C TYR A 51 -3.33 16.98 3.80
N GLU A 52 -2.68 17.80 2.97
CA GLU A 52 -3.35 18.45 1.83
C GLU A 52 -3.49 17.54 0.61
N SER A 53 -2.70 16.46 0.56
CA SER A 53 -2.64 15.52 -0.56
C SER A 53 -2.81 14.09 -0.05
N VAL A 54 -3.67 13.33 -0.73
CA VAL A 54 -4.04 11.97 -0.36
C VAL A 54 -3.96 11.08 -1.59
N ILE A 55 -3.37 9.90 -1.40
CA ILE A 55 -3.41 8.79 -2.34
C ILE A 55 -4.52 7.87 -1.86
N LEU A 56 -5.71 8.05 -2.42
CA LEU A 56 -6.90 7.29 -2.05
C LEU A 56 -6.95 5.98 -2.84
N VAL A 57 -7.05 4.86 -2.14
CA VAL A 57 -7.17 3.52 -2.70
C VAL A 57 -8.59 3.02 -2.46
N GLU A 58 -9.27 2.66 -3.54
CA GLU A 58 -10.68 2.25 -3.53
C GLU A 58 -10.87 0.97 -4.33
N THR A 59 -11.88 0.19 -3.98
CA THR A 59 -12.39 -0.91 -4.80
C THR A 59 -13.71 -0.48 -5.45
N LEU A 60 -13.76 -0.50 -6.78
CA LEU A 60 -14.98 -0.18 -7.51
C LEU A 60 -16.00 -1.31 -7.38
N ALA A 61 -17.27 -1.02 -7.70
CA ALA A 61 -18.33 -2.03 -7.76
C ALA A 61 -18.03 -3.19 -8.73
N SER A 62 -17.15 -2.98 -9.73
CA SER A 62 -16.68 -4.03 -10.65
C SER A 62 -15.63 -4.96 -10.03
N GLY A 63 -15.17 -4.70 -8.81
CA GLY A 63 -14.07 -5.41 -8.15
C GLY A 63 -12.67 -4.91 -8.54
N LEU A 64 -12.57 -4.00 -9.52
CA LEU A 64 -11.29 -3.38 -9.88
C LEU A 64 -10.83 -2.41 -8.78
N GLN A 65 -9.56 -2.48 -8.44
CA GLN A 65 -8.93 -1.52 -7.54
C GLN A 65 -8.49 -0.27 -8.31
N VAL A 66 -8.51 0.87 -7.63
CA VAL A 66 -8.17 2.16 -8.19
C VAL A 66 -7.34 2.96 -7.20
N VAL A 67 -6.36 3.70 -7.73
CA VAL A 67 -5.60 4.71 -7.00
C VAL A 67 -5.95 6.09 -7.54
N ARG A 68 -6.33 7.02 -6.67
CA ARG A 68 -6.64 8.42 -7.00
C ARG A 68 -5.76 9.36 -6.19
N PHE A 69 -5.35 10.45 -6.83
CA PHE A 69 -4.69 11.55 -6.15
C PHE A 69 -5.73 12.64 -5.87
N VAL A 70 -6.01 12.88 -4.59
CA VAL A 70 -7.07 13.79 -4.14
C VAL A 70 -6.60 14.73 -3.03
N SER A 71 -7.38 15.76 -2.73
CA SER A 71 -7.22 16.56 -1.50
C SER A 71 -7.77 15.84 -0.27
N SER A 72 -7.56 16.39 0.94
CA SER A 72 -8.26 15.95 2.16
C SER A 72 -9.78 15.84 1.98
N GLU A 73 -10.37 16.76 1.22
CA GLU A 73 -11.82 16.79 0.92
C GLU A 73 -12.24 15.89 -0.25
N GLY A 74 -11.33 15.09 -0.81
CA GLY A 74 -11.62 14.17 -1.93
C GLY A 74 -11.66 14.81 -3.32
N ALA A 75 -11.37 16.11 -3.45
CA ALA A 75 -11.30 16.78 -4.75
C ALA A 75 -10.12 16.23 -5.57
N PRO A 76 -10.30 15.92 -6.87
CA PRO A 76 -9.25 15.35 -7.70
C PRO A 76 -8.07 16.33 -7.87
N ARG A 77 -6.85 15.84 -7.68
CA ARG A 77 -5.59 16.58 -7.83
C ARG A 77 -4.63 15.98 -8.85
N GLY A 78 -4.99 14.85 -9.43
CA GLY A 78 -4.11 14.16 -10.38
C GLY A 78 -4.84 13.06 -11.15
N PRO A 79 -4.07 12.21 -11.85
CA PRO A 79 -4.65 11.14 -12.65
C PRO A 79 -5.37 10.11 -11.77
N ARG A 80 -6.16 9.25 -12.43
CA ARG A 80 -6.74 8.07 -11.81
C ARG A 80 -6.07 6.85 -12.43
N LEU A 81 -5.56 5.96 -11.60
CA LEU A 81 -4.93 4.72 -12.03
C LEU A 81 -5.86 3.55 -11.76
N LEU A 82 -6.09 2.71 -12.76
CA LEU A 82 -6.78 1.44 -12.62
C LEU A 82 -5.73 0.37 -12.33
N VAL A 83 -5.98 -0.49 -11.34
CA VAL A 83 -5.06 -1.55 -10.94
C VAL A 83 -5.66 -2.89 -11.35
N GLU A 84 -5.02 -3.54 -12.31
CA GLU A 84 -5.45 -4.87 -12.80
C GLU A 84 -4.98 -6.00 -11.88
N ARG A 85 -3.74 -5.92 -11.36
CA ARG A 85 -3.17 -6.87 -10.40
C ARG A 85 -2.15 -6.19 -9.49
N CYS A 86 -2.18 -6.59 -8.23
CA CYS A 86 -1.18 -6.30 -7.21
C CYS A 86 -0.38 -7.60 -6.96
N PHE A 87 0.94 -7.53 -6.98
CA PHE A 87 1.81 -8.69 -6.78
C PHE A 87 2.50 -8.55 -5.42
N SER A 88 2.14 -9.39 -4.46
CA SER A 88 2.89 -9.46 -3.22
C SER A 88 4.27 -10.07 -3.49
N VAL A 89 5.32 -9.37 -3.07
CA VAL A 89 6.74 -9.75 -3.32
C VAL A 89 7.13 -11.04 -2.56
N VAL A 90 6.23 -11.63 -1.78
CA VAL A 90 6.52 -12.75 -0.87
C VAL A 90 6.66 -14.09 -1.61
N ASP A 91 6.13 -14.23 -2.83
CA ASP A 91 6.12 -15.53 -3.54
C ASP A 91 7.38 -15.87 -4.35
N SER A 92 8.33 -14.93 -4.49
CA SER A 92 9.49 -15.13 -5.38
C SER A 92 10.74 -15.77 -4.74
N VAL A 93 10.77 -16.00 -3.41
CA VAL A 93 11.99 -16.47 -2.73
C VAL A 93 12.02 -18.00 -2.47
N VAL A 94 10.92 -18.73 -2.63
CA VAL A 94 10.87 -20.17 -2.21
C VAL A 94 10.91 -21.18 -3.37
N ARG A 95 10.74 -20.79 -4.63
CA ARG A 95 10.81 -21.73 -5.78
C ARG A 95 12.17 -21.73 -6.48
N GLY A 96 13.22 -22.01 -5.71
CA GLY A 96 14.59 -21.99 -6.20
C GLY A 96 15.48 -23.11 -5.69
N THR A 97 14.99 -24.34 -5.52
CA THR A 97 15.83 -25.55 -5.48
C THR A 97 15.02 -26.79 -5.89
N ASP A 98 14.74 -26.95 -7.18
CA ASP A 98 14.41 -28.27 -7.72
C ASP A 98 15.70 -28.91 -8.26
N ASN A 99 16.05 -30.02 -7.62
CA ASN A 99 16.67 -31.24 -8.14
C ASN A 99 17.43 -31.19 -9.47
N SER A 100 18.74 -31.38 -9.38
CA SER A 100 19.54 -32.03 -10.42
C SER A 100 20.40 -33.16 -9.81
N GLU A 101 19.96 -34.39 -10.06
CA GLU A 101 20.75 -35.58 -10.39
C GLU A 101 21.82 -36.09 -9.39
N ASN A 102 21.62 -37.32 -8.86
CA ASN A 102 22.45 -38.42 -9.39
C ASN A 102 21.83 -39.80 -9.13
N SER A 103 21.67 -40.55 -10.22
CA SER A 103 21.30 -41.94 -10.29
C SER A 103 22.57 -42.79 -10.26
N VAL A 104 22.78 -43.62 -9.24
CA VAL A 104 23.63 -44.83 -9.39
C VAL A 104 23.06 -45.96 -8.55
N ALA A 105 22.46 -46.92 -9.24
CA ALA A 105 22.20 -48.25 -8.73
C ALA A 105 23.52 -49.03 -8.67
N LEU A 106 23.83 -49.65 -7.53
CA LEU A 106 24.75 -50.78 -7.47
C LEU A 106 24.17 -51.83 -6.52
N GLY A 107 23.57 -52.86 -7.13
CA GLY A 107 23.46 -54.19 -6.56
C GLY A 107 24.67 -55.01 -7.00
N GLY A 108 25.20 -55.81 -6.08
CA GLY A 108 26.33 -56.72 -6.26
C GLY A 108 26.82 -57.23 -4.92
#